data_AF-A0A1M6S8N7-F1
#
_entry.id   AF-A0A1M6S8N7-F1
#
_cell.length_a   1.000
_cell.length_b   1.000
_cell.length_c   1.000
_cell.angle_alpha   90.00
_cell.angle_beta   90.00
_cell.angle_gamma   90.00
#
_symmetry.space_group_name_H-M   'P 1'
#
loop_
_entity.id
_entity.type
_entity.pdbx_description
1 polymer ?
#
loop_
_entity_poly.entity_id
_entity_poly.type
_entity_poly.pdbx_seq_one_letter_code
_entity_poly.pdbx_strand_id
1 'polypeptide(L)'
;MVIKFIESTYDSVKDKLKNPFYGTLFVVWVIRNREFIYNVFFNDSITSDKRLELIREHFLNWSSLLNFLGTILISLGLMILIYASLNLSRFIVELSERILKPWIQQLFSKTSIVSREDYIQLEKERDYFQKKYSEERIEKIRLQRELDEIVLNNISDNNFEKNNNDEISPSYIKKEYNEILDKAILEDFSTLIALINDLDTLETIRKKIDVSTVDYFLSKNIVQAYLNGNTYFYKFTALGEKLRDYHLKST
;
A
#
# COMPACT_ATOMS: atom_id res chain seq x y z
N MET A 1 66.68 19.85 19.27
CA MET A 1 66.56 18.84 18.19
C MET A 1 65.78 17.62 18.68
N VAL A 2 66.16 17.03 19.81
CA VAL A 2 65.48 15.88 20.43
C VAL A 2 64.00 16.14 20.78
N ILE A 3 63.68 17.31 21.34
CA ILE A 3 62.28 17.67 21.69
C ILE A 3 61.38 17.73 20.45
N LYS A 4 61.85 18.38 19.37
CA LYS A 4 61.12 18.44 18.09
C LYS A 4 60.93 17.06 17.45
N PHE A 5 61.91 16.16 17.61
CA PHE A 5 61.81 14.78 17.12
C PHE A 5 60.75 14.00 17.91
N ILE A 6 60.73 14.14 19.24
CA ILE A 6 59.72 13.51 20.10
C ILE A 6 58.32 14.04 19.78
N GLU A 7 58.17 15.36 19.61
CA GLU A 7 56.90 15.98 19.20
C GLU A 7 56.43 15.44 17.85
N SER A 8 57.30 15.43 16.83
CA SER A 8 56.93 14.93 15.50
C SER A 8 56.56 13.44 15.49
N THR A 9 57.19 12.64 16.36
CA THR A 9 56.90 11.21 16.49
C THR A 9 55.60 10.99 17.26
N TYR A 10 55.37 11.76 18.32
CA TYR A 10 54.15 11.73 19.11
C TYR A 10 52.94 12.10 18.26
N ASP A 11 53.01 13.19 17.49
CA ASP A 11 51.92 13.64 16.63
C ASP A 11 51.61 12.59 15.55
N SER A 12 52.64 11.98 14.95
CA SER A 12 52.48 10.91 13.96
C SER A 12 51.82 9.65 14.54
N VAL A 13 52.19 9.25 15.77
CA VAL A 13 51.58 8.11 16.46
C VAL A 13 50.16 8.43 16.86
N LYS A 14 49.91 9.62 17.40
CA LYS A 14 48.58 10.10 17.79
C LYS A 14 47.62 10.11 16.59
N ASP A 15 48.06 10.61 15.45
CA ASP A 15 47.23 10.67 14.24
C ASP A 15 46.93 9.27 13.68
N LYS A 16 47.87 8.32 13.78
CA LYS A 16 47.61 6.93 13.42
C LYS A 16 46.67 6.22 14.42
N LEU A 17 46.80 6.48 15.72
CA LEU A 17 45.94 5.91 16.77
C LEU A 17 44.50 6.45 16.74
N LYS A 18 44.25 7.62 16.13
CA LYS A 18 42.88 8.10 15.88
C LYS A 18 42.10 7.18 14.94
N ASN A 19 42.78 6.41 14.07
CA ASN A 19 42.10 5.42 13.26
C ASN A 19 41.66 4.25 14.15
N PRO A 20 40.36 3.92 14.20
CA PRO A 20 39.84 2.84 15.03
C PRO A 20 40.54 1.50 14.80
N PHE A 21 40.97 1.22 13.56
CA PHE A 21 41.70 0.00 13.23
C PHE A 21 43.08 -0.04 13.87
N TYR A 22 43.91 0.99 13.63
CA TYR A 22 45.27 1.03 14.18
C TYR A 22 45.27 1.15 15.71
N GLY A 23 44.32 1.89 16.28
CA GLY A 23 44.13 1.97 17.73
C GLY A 23 43.79 0.61 18.34
N THR A 24 42.80 -0.09 17.79
CA THR A 24 42.40 -1.42 18.25
C THR A 24 43.53 -2.44 18.07
N LEU A 25 44.20 -2.43 16.92
CA LEU A 25 45.34 -3.29 16.65
C LEU A 25 46.47 -3.08 17.66
N PHE A 26 46.80 -1.83 17.97
CA PHE A 26 47.84 -1.49 18.94
C PHE A 26 47.48 -1.99 20.35
N VAL A 27 46.24 -1.76 20.80
CA VAL A 27 45.77 -2.24 22.12
C VAL A 27 45.80 -3.77 22.20
N VAL A 28 45.29 -4.47 21.19
CA VAL A 28 45.29 -5.94 21.16
C VAL A 28 46.73 -6.47 21.12
N TRP A 29 47.62 -5.83 20.36
CA TRP A 29 49.03 -6.19 20.32
C TRP A 29 49.70 -6.03 21.68
N VAL A 30 49.48 -4.92 22.38
CA VAL A 30 50.04 -4.68 23.73
C VAL A 30 49.55 -5.73 24.72
N ILE A 31 48.25 -6.05 24.72
CA ILE A 31 47.67 -7.04 25.62
C ILE A 31 48.24 -8.43 25.34
N ARG A 32 48.33 -8.81 24.07
CA ARG A 32 48.79 -10.15 23.67
C ARG A 32 50.29 -10.34 23.86
N ASN A 33 51.08 -9.29 23.72
CA ASN A 33 52.54 -9.30 23.91
C ASN A 33 52.95 -8.72 25.26
N ARG A 34 52.11 -8.85 26.30
CA ARG A 34 52.35 -8.29 27.63
C ARG A 34 53.67 -8.76 28.26
N GLU A 35 54.04 -10.02 28.06
CA GLU A 35 55.26 -10.60 28.62
C GLU A 35 56.51 -10.05 27.93
N PHE A 36 56.44 -9.84 26.61
CA PHE A 36 57.49 -9.19 25.85
C PHE A 36 57.66 -7.73 26.31
N ILE A 37 56.57 -6.98 26.43
CA ILE A 37 56.60 -5.58 26.87
C ILE A 37 57.15 -5.48 28.30
N TYR A 38 56.71 -6.36 29.19
CA TYR A 38 57.22 -6.41 30.56
C TYR A 38 58.73 -6.66 30.60
N ASN A 39 59.22 -7.65 29.86
CA ASN A 39 60.64 -8.01 29.86
C ASN A 39 61.54 -6.95 29.20
N VAL A 40 61.04 -6.22 28.20
CA VAL A 40 61.81 -5.18 27.51
C VAL A 40 61.85 -3.87 28.30
N PHE A 41 60.72 -3.43 28.84
CA PHE A 41 60.60 -2.10 29.44
C PHE A 41 60.71 -2.06 30.96
N PHE A 42 60.31 -3.12 31.66
CA PHE A 42 60.13 -3.09 33.11
C PHE A 42 60.97 -4.11 33.88
N ASN A 43 61.60 -5.06 33.19
CA ASN A 43 62.41 -6.08 33.84
C ASN A 43 63.88 -5.65 33.97
N ASP A 44 64.24 -5.09 35.13
CA ASP A 44 65.59 -4.63 35.46
C ASP A 44 66.59 -5.77 35.72
N SER A 45 66.13 -7.02 35.83
CA SER A 45 67.01 -8.18 36.08
C SER A 45 67.72 -8.71 34.83
N ILE A 46 67.37 -8.23 33.64
CA ILE A 46 67.91 -8.69 32.36
C ILE A 46 69.01 -7.73 31.87
N THR A 47 70.20 -8.27 31.58
CA THR A 47 71.31 -7.53 30.93
C THR A 47 70.93 -7.05 29.53
N SER A 48 71.54 -5.93 29.09
CA SER A 48 71.26 -5.29 27.80
C SER A 48 71.36 -6.25 26.60
N ASP A 49 72.33 -7.17 26.62
CA ASP A 49 72.52 -8.14 25.52
C ASP A 49 71.35 -9.14 25.42
N LYS A 50 70.85 -9.62 26.56
CA LYS A 50 69.69 -10.52 26.61
C LYS A 50 68.40 -9.81 26.20
N ARG A 51 68.26 -8.50 26.49
CA ARG A 51 67.12 -7.70 25.98
C ARG A 51 67.13 -7.62 24.45
N LEU A 52 68.32 -7.46 23.86
CA LEU A 52 68.47 -7.38 22.40
C LEU A 52 68.20 -8.73 21.73
N GLU A 53 68.62 -9.82 22.37
CA GLU A 53 68.30 -11.19 21.94
C GLU A 53 66.79 -11.46 21.98
N LEU A 54 66.09 -11.06 23.07
CA LEU A 54 64.64 -11.17 23.19
C LEU A 54 63.89 -10.39 22.09
N ILE A 55 64.34 -9.18 21.75
CA ILE A 55 63.76 -8.40 20.64
C ILE A 55 63.97 -9.14 19.31
N ARG A 56 65.18 -9.66 19.09
CA ARG A 56 65.52 -10.40 17.87
C ARG A 56 64.64 -11.62 17.70
N GLU A 57 64.52 -12.43 18.75
CA GLU A 57 63.69 -13.63 18.79
C GLU A 57 62.20 -13.30 18.58
N HIS A 58 61.73 -12.20 19.19
CA HIS A 58 60.34 -11.77 19.10
C HIS A 58 59.93 -11.31 17.69
N PHE A 59 60.83 -10.77 16.87
CA PHE A 59 60.47 -10.27 15.53
C PHE A 59 60.93 -11.14 14.36
N LEU A 60 61.98 -11.96 14.52
CA LEU A 60 62.55 -12.74 13.40
C LEU A 60 62.04 -14.18 13.31
N ASN A 61 61.37 -14.68 14.35
CA ASN A 61 60.83 -16.03 14.33
C ASN A 61 59.57 -16.15 13.45
N TRP A 62 59.46 -17.25 12.71
CA TRP A 62 58.25 -17.55 11.90
C TRP A 62 56.97 -17.59 12.75
N SER A 63 57.08 -18.10 13.99
CA SER A 63 55.99 -18.08 14.97
C SER A 63 55.51 -16.65 15.29
N SER A 64 56.42 -15.68 15.30
CA SER A 64 56.09 -14.28 15.56
C SER A 64 55.27 -13.65 14.44
N LEU A 65 55.53 -14.01 13.18
CA LEU A 65 54.73 -13.55 12.05
C LEU A 65 53.30 -14.08 12.13
N LEU A 66 53.12 -15.37 12.47
CA LEU A 66 51.80 -15.96 12.72
C LEU A 66 51.11 -15.33 13.92
N ASN A 67 51.84 -15.02 14.99
CA ASN A 67 51.31 -14.29 16.13
C ASN A 67 50.87 -12.88 15.73
N PHE A 68 51.63 -12.16 14.93
CA PHE A 68 51.24 -10.85 14.42
C PHE A 68 49.98 -10.92 13.56
N LEU A 69 49.89 -11.89 12.63
CA LEU A 69 48.70 -12.09 11.79
C LEU A 69 47.47 -12.45 12.63
N GLY A 70 47.61 -13.30 13.64
CA GLY A 70 46.53 -13.58 14.58
C GLY A 70 46.09 -12.35 15.37
N THR A 71 47.01 -11.41 15.63
CA THR A 71 46.69 -10.15 16.34
C THR A 71 45.84 -9.25 15.44
N ILE A 72 46.15 -9.21 14.14
CA ILE A 72 45.32 -8.54 13.14
C ILE A 72 43.92 -9.16 13.10
N LEU A 73 43.81 -10.48 13.01
CA LEU A 73 42.51 -11.17 12.96
C LEU A 73 41.67 -10.92 14.22
N ILE A 74 42.26 -11.00 15.41
CA ILE A 74 41.58 -10.70 16.67
C ILE A 74 41.14 -9.23 16.71
N SER A 75 41.98 -8.30 16.26
CA SER A 75 41.63 -6.87 16.22
C SER A 75 40.46 -6.58 15.27
N LEU A 76 40.40 -7.26 14.12
CA LEU A 76 39.27 -7.19 13.20
C LEU A 76 38.00 -7.78 13.83
N GLY A 77 38.10 -8.94 14.48
CA GLY A 77 37.00 -9.56 15.19
C GLY A 77 36.44 -8.65 16.30
N LEU A 78 37.33 -7.99 17.06
CA LEU A 78 36.94 -7.04 18.10
C LEU A 78 36.25 -5.79 17.51
N MET A 79 36.74 -5.25 16.39
CA MET A 79 36.05 -4.17 15.69
C MET A 79 34.65 -4.59 15.24
N ILE A 80 34.52 -5.75 14.61
CA ILE A 80 33.22 -6.29 14.20
C ILE A 80 32.28 -6.40 15.41
N LEU A 81 32.77 -6.89 16.54
CA LEU A 81 31.99 -7.00 17.77
C LEU A 81 31.54 -5.63 18.29
N ILE A 82 32.44 -4.63 18.31
CA ILE A 82 32.10 -3.26 18.73
C ILE A 82 31.01 -2.69 17.82
N TYR A 83 31.16 -2.79 16.50
CA TYR A 83 30.13 -2.30 15.58
C TYR A 83 28.82 -3.08 15.70
N ALA A 84 28.88 -4.40 15.87
CA ALA A 84 27.70 -5.23 16.11
C ALA A 84 26.99 -4.80 17.41
N SER A 85 27.74 -4.51 18.47
CA SER A 85 27.21 -4.03 19.75
C SER A 85 26.56 -2.65 19.63
N LEU A 86 27.16 -1.73 18.87
CA LEU A 86 26.56 -0.42 18.60
C LEU A 86 25.25 -0.53 17.81
N ASN A 87 25.22 -1.38 16.78
CA ASN A 87 24.00 -1.62 16.01
C ASN A 87 22.94 -2.32 16.86
N LEU A 88 23.33 -3.29 17.70
CA LEU A 88 22.42 -3.96 18.62
C LEU A 88 21.84 -2.98 19.65
N SER A 89 22.65 -2.06 20.17
CA SER A 89 22.17 -1.01 21.06
C SER A 89 21.12 -0.13 20.39
N ARG A 90 21.33 0.27 19.12
CA ARG A 90 20.33 1.03 18.36
C ARG A 90 19.06 0.23 18.13
N PHE A 91 19.20 -1.04 17.75
CA PHE A 91 18.08 -1.94 17.55
C PHE A 91 17.24 -2.09 18.82
N ILE A 92 17.87 -2.25 19.99
CA ILE A 92 17.17 -2.33 21.28
C ILE A 92 16.40 -1.04 21.58
N VAL A 93 17.01 0.13 21.33
CA VAL A 93 16.35 1.43 21.54
C VAL A 93 15.14 1.58 20.62
N GLU A 94 15.30 1.31 19.32
CA GLU A 94 14.20 1.40 18.35
C GLU A 94 13.07 0.42 18.68
N LEU A 95 13.41 -0.82 19.07
CA LEU A 95 12.44 -1.82 19.51
C LEU A 95 11.71 -1.38 20.78
N SER A 96 12.44 -0.77 21.72
CA SER A 96 11.86 -0.22 22.94
C SER A 96 10.89 0.92 22.65
N GLU A 97 11.25 1.85 21.77
CA GLU A 97 10.42 3.01 21.44
C GLU A 97 9.19 2.62 20.61
N ARG A 98 9.35 1.72 19.63
CA ARG A 98 8.28 1.36 18.69
C ARG A 98 7.33 0.28 19.21
N ILE A 99 7.81 -0.63 20.08
CA ILE A 99 7.01 -1.80 20.49
C ILE A 99 6.74 -1.75 21.99
N LEU A 100 7.78 -1.70 22.83
CA LEU A 100 7.61 -1.80 24.29
C LEU A 100 6.84 -0.60 24.85
N LYS A 101 7.17 0.62 24.40
CA LYS A 101 6.53 1.85 24.88
C LYS A 101 5.03 1.90 24.60
N PRO A 102 4.53 1.69 23.36
CA PRO A 102 3.09 1.64 23.11
C PRO A 102 2.42 0.44 23.79
N TRP A 103 3.09 -0.71 23.88
CA TRP A 103 2.54 -1.89 24.58
C TRP A 103 2.32 -1.63 26.07
N ILE A 104 3.30 -1.03 26.75
CA ILE A 104 3.18 -0.60 28.16
C ILE A 104 2.08 0.46 28.29
N GLN A 105 2.01 1.43 27.38
CA GLN A 105 0.98 2.48 27.42
C GLN A 105 -0.44 1.94 27.24
N GLN A 106 -0.63 0.91 26.40
CA GLN A 106 -1.91 0.20 26.25
C GLN A 106 -2.34 -0.51 27.54
N LEU A 107 -1.38 -1.02 28.33
CA LEU A 107 -1.66 -1.69 29.60
C LEU A 107 -2.12 -0.73 30.70
N PHE A 108 -1.62 0.51 30.71
CA PHE A 108 -1.84 1.46 31.81
C PHE A 108 -2.84 2.59 31.52
N SER A 109 -3.21 2.86 30.27
CA SER A 109 -4.14 3.93 29.92
C SER A 109 -5.30 3.45 29.04
N LYS A 110 -6.55 3.65 29.50
CA LYS A 110 -7.78 3.46 28.69
C LYS A 110 -7.96 4.54 27.61
N THR A 111 -7.17 5.61 27.67
CA THR A 111 -7.18 6.71 26.72
C THR A 111 -5.94 6.61 25.84
N SER A 112 -6.15 6.31 24.56
CA SER A 112 -5.12 6.22 23.53
C SER A 112 -4.28 7.51 23.47
N ILE A 113 -3.07 7.48 24.03
CA ILE A 113 -2.09 8.53 23.86
C ILE A 113 -1.26 8.14 22.64
N VAL A 114 -1.59 8.76 21.50
CA VAL A 114 -0.91 8.55 20.22
C VAL A 114 0.33 9.44 20.18
N SER A 115 1.40 8.99 19.51
CA SER A 115 2.57 9.83 19.29
C SER A 115 2.20 11.07 18.45
N ARG A 116 2.91 12.19 18.60
CA ARG A 116 2.59 13.42 17.88
C ARG A 116 2.76 13.23 16.36
N GLU A 117 3.76 12.45 15.97
CA GLU A 117 4.06 12.13 14.58
C GLU A 117 2.92 11.32 13.95
N ASP A 118 2.45 10.27 14.64
CA ASP A 118 1.33 9.46 14.16
C ASP A 118 0.05 10.29 14.09
N TYR A 119 -0.18 11.19 15.06
CA TYR A 119 -1.32 12.11 15.02
C TYR A 119 -1.30 13.02 13.79
N ILE A 120 -0.15 13.64 13.49
CA ILE A 120 0.02 14.52 12.33
C ILE A 120 -0.17 13.72 11.02
N GLN A 121 0.30 12.47 10.96
CA GLN A 121 0.09 11.62 9.80
C GLN A 121 -1.40 11.28 9.64
N LEU A 122 -2.08 10.89 10.71
CA LEU A 122 -3.50 10.58 10.71
C LEU A 122 -4.35 11.80 10.31
N GLU A 123 -3.96 12.99 10.76
CA GLU A 123 -4.62 14.24 10.40
C GLU A 123 -4.48 14.53 8.91
N LYS A 124 -3.29 14.37 8.34
CA LYS A 124 -3.06 14.52 6.89
C LYS A 124 -3.85 13.51 6.07
N GLU A 125 -3.92 12.26 6.51
CA GLU A 125 -4.71 11.23 5.85
C GLU A 125 -6.21 11.55 5.91
N ARG A 126 -6.73 11.97 7.06
CA ARG A 126 -8.12 12.44 7.21
C ARG A 126 -8.41 13.57 6.23
N ASP A 127 -7.57 14.60 6.21
CA ASP A 127 -7.78 15.77 5.35
C ASP A 127 -7.74 15.41 3.87
N TYR A 128 -6.84 14.50 3.48
CA TYR A 128 -6.79 13.95 2.13
C TYR A 128 -8.09 13.22 1.76
N PHE A 129 -8.57 12.32 2.62
CA PHE A 129 -9.82 11.58 2.35
C PHE A 129 -11.05 12.49 2.33
N GLN A 130 -11.10 13.48 3.22
CA GLN A 130 -12.20 14.44 3.26
C GLN A 130 -12.24 15.31 2.00
N LYS A 131 -11.08 15.76 1.53
CA LYS A 131 -10.96 16.48 0.27
C LYS A 131 -11.40 15.61 -0.91
N LYS A 132 -10.86 14.39 -1.02
CA LYS A 132 -11.21 13.44 -2.09
C LYS A 132 -12.71 13.13 -2.11
N TYR A 133 -13.30 12.86 -0.96
CA TYR A 133 -14.74 12.62 -0.83
C TYR A 133 -15.57 13.84 -1.27
N SER A 134 -15.13 15.05 -0.92
CA SER A 134 -15.81 16.28 -1.34
C SER A 134 -15.75 16.48 -2.86
N GLU A 135 -14.61 16.18 -3.50
CA GLU A 135 -14.42 16.25 -4.94
C GLU A 135 -15.31 15.22 -5.67
N GLU A 136 -15.29 13.95 -5.23
CA GLU A 136 -16.14 12.89 -5.78
C GLU A 136 -17.64 13.23 -5.65
N ARG A 137 -18.05 13.83 -4.53
CA ARG A 137 -19.43 14.28 -4.33
C ARG A 137 -19.81 15.39 -5.29
N ILE A 138 -18.93 16.36 -5.51
CA ILE A 138 -19.17 17.46 -6.47
C ILE A 138 -19.27 16.92 -7.88
N GLU A 139 -18.36 16.02 -8.27
CA GLU A 139 -18.36 15.39 -9.59
C GLU A 139 -19.62 14.56 -9.83
N LYS A 140 -20.05 13.76 -8.84
CA LYS A 140 -21.30 13.00 -8.91
C LYS A 140 -22.52 13.91 -9.09
N ILE A 141 -22.59 15.03 -8.37
CA ILE A 141 -23.67 16.01 -8.52
C ILE A 141 -23.62 16.63 -9.92
N ARG A 142 -22.43 16.94 -10.44
CA ARG A 142 -22.27 17.49 -11.80
C ARG A 142 -22.76 16.51 -12.86
N LEU A 143 -22.34 15.25 -12.77
CA LEU A 143 -22.77 14.18 -13.67
C LEU A 143 -24.28 13.92 -13.58
N GLN A 144 -24.87 13.97 -12.38
CA GLN A 144 -26.32 13.88 -12.22
C GLN A 144 -27.05 15.03 -12.92
N ARG A 145 -26.56 16.28 -12.78
CA ARG A 145 -27.16 17.43 -13.47
C ARG A 145 -27.03 17.30 -14.99
N GLU A 146 -25.87 16.89 -15.49
CA GLU A 146 -25.66 16.64 -16.92
C GLU A 146 -26.61 15.55 -17.44
N LEU A 147 -26.81 14.46 -16.68
CA LEU A 147 -27.78 13.43 -17.01
C LEU A 147 -29.22 13.96 -17.00
N ASP A 148 -29.60 14.71 -15.97
CA ASP A 148 -30.93 15.29 -15.85
C ASP A 148 -31.21 16.26 -17.01
N GLU A 149 -30.22 17.08 -17.42
CA GLU A 149 -30.32 17.96 -18.58
C GLU A 149 -30.45 17.19 -19.89
N ILE A 150 -29.66 16.13 -20.10
CA ILE A 150 -29.78 15.27 -21.29
C ILE A 150 -31.14 14.58 -21.33
N VAL A 151 -31.63 14.08 -20.20
CA VAL A 151 -32.95 13.45 -20.10
C VAL A 151 -34.05 14.47 -20.37
N LEU A 152 -33.97 15.68 -19.79
CA LEU A 152 -34.94 16.73 -20.06
C LEU A 152 -34.95 17.13 -21.53
N ASN A 153 -33.77 17.36 -22.13
CA ASN A 153 -33.63 17.76 -23.52
C ASN A 153 -34.17 16.67 -24.47
N ASN A 154 -33.87 15.40 -24.21
CA ASN A 154 -34.44 14.28 -24.96
C ASN A 154 -35.95 14.16 -24.77
N ILE A 155 -36.50 14.51 -23.61
CA ILE A 155 -37.95 14.51 -23.37
C ILE A 155 -38.60 15.71 -24.09
N SER A 156 -37.99 16.90 -24.11
CA SER A 156 -38.53 18.06 -24.82
C SER A 156 -38.40 17.95 -26.35
N ASP A 157 -37.31 17.38 -26.85
CA ASP A 157 -37.11 17.16 -28.29
C ASP A 157 -38.02 16.04 -28.84
N ASN A 158 -38.34 15.02 -28.02
CA ASN A 158 -39.32 13.99 -28.39
C ASN A 158 -40.79 14.41 -28.18
N ASN A 159 -41.06 15.53 -27.50
CA ASN A 159 -42.43 16.02 -27.26
C ASN A 159 -42.90 17.10 -28.26
N PHE A 160 -42.07 17.47 -29.24
CA PHE A 160 -42.53 18.29 -30.39
C PHE A 160 -42.90 17.48 -31.64
N GLU A 161 -42.69 16.16 -31.65
CA GLU A 161 -43.20 15.28 -32.71
C GLU A 161 -43.78 13.96 -32.16
N LYS A 162 -44.91 14.03 -31.44
CA LYS A 162 -45.99 13.02 -31.45
C LYS A 162 -47.05 13.34 -30.40
N ASN A 163 -47.78 14.41 -30.64
CA ASN A 163 -49.19 14.45 -30.27
C ASN A 163 -49.98 14.13 -31.54
N ASN A 164 -50.16 12.85 -31.83
CA ASN A 164 -51.24 12.37 -32.69
C ASN A 164 -51.80 11.09 -32.09
N ASN A 165 -53.10 11.13 -31.82
CA ASN A 165 -53.95 9.99 -31.47
C ASN A 165 -54.08 9.06 -32.69
N ASP A 166 -52.99 8.43 -33.11
CA ASP A 166 -53.03 7.43 -34.18
C ASP A 166 -53.20 6.05 -33.54
N GLU A 167 -54.31 5.39 -33.90
CA GLU A 167 -54.51 3.97 -33.63
C GLU A 167 -53.28 3.19 -34.13
N ILE A 168 -52.46 2.69 -33.19
CA ILE A 168 -51.32 1.81 -33.51
C ILE A 168 -51.86 0.64 -34.36
N SER A 169 -51.50 0.63 -35.65
CA SER A 169 -52.02 -0.31 -36.64
C SER A 169 -51.64 -1.76 -36.30
N PRO A 170 -52.56 -2.75 -36.44
CA PRO A 170 -52.28 -4.16 -36.20
C PRO A 170 -51.08 -4.72 -36.99
N SER A 171 -50.81 -4.17 -38.17
CA SER A 171 -49.66 -4.55 -39.00
C SER A 171 -48.31 -4.20 -38.35
N TYR A 172 -48.25 -3.06 -37.65
CA TYR A 172 -47.06 -2.61 -36.94
C TYR A 172 -46.77 -3.48 -35.70
N ILE A 173 -47.81 -3.86 -34.95
CA ILE A 173 -47.70 -4.76 -33.79
C ILE A 173 -47.16 -6.13 -34.22
N LYS A 174 -47.68 -6.67 -35.34
CA LYS A 174 -47.21 -7.95 -35.89
C LYS A 174 -45.75 -7.89 -36.34
N LYS A 175 -45.32 -6.78 -36.95
CA LYS A 175 -43.92 -6.59 -37.36
C LYS A 175 -43.00 -6.54 -36.15
N GLU A 176 -43.33 -5.74 -35.14
CA GLU A 176 -42.50 -5.60 -33.95
C GLU A 176 -42.44 -6.91 -33.14
N TYR A 177 -43.56 -7.66 -33.07
CA TYR A 177 -43.57 -9.00 -32.48
C TYR A 177 -42.66 -9.98 -33.22
N ASN A 178 -42.66 -9.95 -34.56
CA ASN A 178 -41.75 -10.77 -35.35
C ASN A 178 -40.28 -10.36 -35.15
N GLU A 179 -39.98 -9.07 -34.97
CA GLU A 179 -38.61 -8.61 -34.64
C GLU A 179 -38.15 -9.11 -33.26
N ILE A 180 -39.06 -9.21 -32.29
CA ILE A 180 -38.79 -9.81 -30.97
C ILE A 180 -38.55 -11.33 -31.11
N LEU A 181 -39.31 -11.99 -31.98
CA LEU A 181 -39.19 -13.42 -32.28
C LEU A 181 -37.86 -13.74 -32.99
N ASP A 182 -37.47 -12.92 -33.97
CA ASP A 182 -36.23 -13.06 -34.73
C ASP A 182 -34.97 -12.85 -33.86
N LYS A 183 -35.08 -12.03 -32.80
CA LYS A 183 -34.00 -11.80 -31.84
C LYS A 183 -33.90 -12.86 -30.73
N ALA A 184 -34.75 -13.89 -30.74
CA ALA A 184 -34.79 -14.97 -29.75
C ALA A 184 -34.97 -14.49 -28.28
N ILE A 185 -35.48 -13.27 -28.07
CA ILE A 185 -35.72 -12.67 -26.73
C ILE A 185 -37.18 -12.86 -26.26
N LEU A 186 -37.89 -13.83 -26.84
CA LEU A 186 -39.30 -14.08 -26.55
C LEU A 186 -39.52 -14.68 -25.16
N GLU A 187 -38.60 -15.51 -24.68
CA GLU A 187 -38.62 -16.07 -23.32
C GLU A 187 -38.34 -15.00 -22.26
N ASP A 188 -37.43 -14.07 -22.56
CA ASP A 188 -37.20 -12.89 -21.73
C ASP A 188 -38.43 -11.97 -21.71
N PHE A 189 -39.14 -11.86 -22.84
CA PHE A 189 -40.38 -11.07 -22.92
C PHE A 189 -41.51 -11.68 -22.10
N SER A 190 -41.70 -13.00 -22.15
CA SER A 190 -42.71 -13.69 -21.33
C SER A 190 -42.39 -13.58 -19.84
N THR A 191 -41.11 -13.71 -19.48
CA THR A 191 -40.61 -13.50 -18.11
C THR A 191 -40.85 -12.06 -17.65
N LEU A 192 -40.61 -11.08 -18.53
CA LEU A 192 -40.88 -9.67 -18.23
C LEU A 192 -42.36 -9.40 -17.94
N ILE A 193 -43.27 -10.00 -18.72
CA ILE A 193 -44.71 -9.89 -18.51
C ILE A 193 -45.10 -10.43 -17.13
N ALA A 194 -44.58 -11.60 -16.74
CA ALA A 194 -44.86 -12.19 -15.43
C ALA A 194 -44.38 -11.29 -14.29
N LEU A 195 -43.13 -10.81 -14.36
CA LEU A 195 -42.52 -10.00 -13.30
C LEU A 195 -43.18 -8.61 -13.16
N ILE A 196 -43.59 -7.99 -14.27
CA ILE A 196 -44.31 -6.71 -14.21
C ILE A 196 -45.70 -6.89 -13.60
N ASN A 197 -46.40 -7.98 -13.91
CA ASN A 197 -47.72 -8.28 -13.33
C ASN A 197 -47.63 -8.57 -11.82
N ASP A 198 -46.56 -9.23 -11.37
CA ASP A 198 -46.30 -9.52 -9.95
C ASP A 198 -45.78 -8.31 -9.16
N LEU A 199 -45.69 -7.12 -9.80
CA LEU A 199 -45.14 -5.89 -9.22
C LEU A 199 -43.71 -6.07 -8.68
N ASP A 200 -42.90 -6.90 -9.34
CA ASP A 200 -41.51 -7.09 -8.96
C ASP A 200 -40.69 -5.81 -9.19
N THR A 201 -39.68 -5.60 -8.34
CA THR A 201 -38.83 -4.40 -8.41
C THR A 201 -37.89 -4.45 -9.62
N LEU A 202 -37.43 -3.27 -10.05
CA LEU A 202 -36.45 -3.14 -11.13
C LEU A 202 -35.18 -3.99 -10.87
N GLU A 203 -34.75 -4.09 -9.61
CA GLU A 203 -33.60 -4.92 -9.22
C GLU A 203 -33.86 -6.42 -9.41
N THR A 204 -35.07 -6.89 -9.12
CA THR A 204 -35.44 -8.30 -9.33
C THR A 204 -35.52 -8.63 -10.82
N ILE A 205 -36.06 -7.71 -11.62
CA ILE A 205 -36.19 -7.86 -13.07
C ILE A 205 -34.82 -7.93 -13.74
N ARG A 206 -33.89 -7.02 -13.40
CA ARG A 206 -32.52 -7.01 -13.93
C ARG A 206 -31.64 -8.18 -13.46
N LYS A 207 -32.07 -8.95 -12.45
CA LYS A 207 -31.39 -10.18 -12.01
C LYS A 207 -31.87 -11.43 -12.74
N LYS A 208 -33.12 -11.42 -13.21
CA LYS A 208 -33.77 -12.57 -13.86
C LYS A 208 -33.73 -12.50 -15.39
N ILE A 209 -33.64 -11.30 -15.95
CA ILE A 209 -33.58 -11.04 -17.40
C ILE A 209 -32.24 -10.37 -17.71
N ASP A 210 -31.66 -10.72 -18.86
CA ASP A 210 -30.43 -10.09 -19.31
C ASP A 210 -30.59 -8.57 -19.44
N VAL A 211 -29.57 -7.83 -18.99
CA VAL A 211 -29.60 -6.36 -18.94
C VAL A 211 -29.74 -5.79 -20.35
N SER A 212 -29.13 -6.43 -21.35
CA SER A 212 -29.22 -6.00 -22.75
C SER A 212 -30.65 -6.10 -23.30
N THR A 213 -31.42 -7.09 -22.86
CA THR A 213 -32.83 -7.29 -23.23
C THR A 213 -33.73 -6.24 -22.58
N VAL A 214 -33.49 -5.91 -21.31
CA VAL A 214 -34.23 -4.85 -20.60
C VAL A 214 -33.98 -3.49 -21.24
N ASP A 215 -32.73 -3.18 -21.56
CA ASP A 215 -32.36 -1.91 -22.21
C ASP A 215 -32.91 -1.85 -23.65
N TYR A 216 -33.01 -2.99 -24.34
CA TYR A 216 -33.71 -3.07 -25.63
C TYR A 216 -35.19 -2.69 -25.51
N PHE A 217 -35.93 -3.25 -24.55
CA PHE A 217 -37.34 -2.92 -24.35
C PHE A 217 -37.57 -1.48 -23.90
N LEU A 218 -36.64 -0.89 -23.15
CA LEU A 218 -36.63 0.53 -22.82
C LEU A 218 -36.40 1.40 -24.07
N SER A 219 -35.41 1.04 -24.89
CA SER A 219 -35.10 1.78 -26.13
C SER A 219 -36.24 1.76 -27.16
N LYS A 220 -37.02 0.68 -27.18
CA LYS A 220 -38.19 0.51 -28.06
C LYS A 220 -39.47 1.09 -27.47
N ASN A 221 -39.40 1.74 -26.30
CA ASN A 221 -40.54 2.30 -25.61
C ASN A 221 -41.65 1.27 -25.35
N ILE A 222 -41.28 0.01 -25.06
CA ILE A 222 -42.20 -1.09 -24.71
C ILE A 222 -42.51 -1.05 -23.21
N VAL A 223 -41.47 -0.78 -22.40
CA VAL A 223 -41.59 -0.59 -20.95
C VAL A 223 -41.02 0.76 -20.55
N GLN A 224 -41.49 1.28 -19.42
CA GLN A 224 -41.01 2.52 -18.81
C GLN A 224 -40.80 2.30 -17.31
N ALA A 225 -39.73 2.87 -16.77
CA ALA A 225 -39.49 2.88 -15.32
C ALA A 225 -40.34 3.97 -14.66
N TYR A 226 -40.90 3.67 -13.49
CA TYR A 226 -41.55 4.65 -12.64
C TYR A 226 -41.16 4.47 -11.18
N LEU A 227 -41.16 5.56 -10.44
CA LEU A 227 -40.84 5.58 -9.02
C LEU A 227 -42.14 5.45 -8.21
N ASN A 228 -42.17 4.50 -7.28
CA ASN A 228 -43.21 4.40 -6.27
C ASN A 228 -42.56 4.35 -4.88
N GLY A 229 -42.68 5.44 -4.13
CA GLY A 229 -41.93 5.62 -2.88
C GLY A 229 -40.42 5.75 -3.14
N ASN A 230 -39.63 4.83 -2.58
CA ASN A 230 -38.17 4.81 -2.73
C ASN A 230 -37.67 3.66 -3.63
N THR A 231 -38.58 3.05 -4.40
CA THR A 231 -38.30 1.86 -5.20
C THR A 231 -38.76 2.07 -6.65
N TYR A 232 -37.93 1.65 -7.61
CA TYR A 232 -38.23 1.71 -9.04
C TYR A 232 -38.93 0.43 -9.50
N PHE A 233 -39.96 0.60 -10.33
CA PHE A 233 -40.74 -0.46 -10.94
C PHE A 233 -40.81 -0.25 -12.45
N TYR A 234 -41.04 -1.31 -13.21
CA TYR A 234 -41.38 -1.20 -14.64
C TYR A 234 -42.90 -1.28 -14.83
N LYS A 235 -43.41 -0.49 -15.77
CA LYS A 235 -44.77 -0.64 -16.31
C LYS A 235 -44.71 -0.68 -17.84
N PHE A 236 -45.67 -1.36 -18.46
CA PHE A 236 -45.80 -1.31 -19.90
C PHE A 236 -46.26 0.09 -20.37
N THR A 237 -45.84 0.46 -21.57
CA THR A 237 -46.36 1.62 -22.29
C THR A 237 -47.59 1.23 -23.09
N ALA A 238 -48.27 2.17 -23.74
CA ALA A 238 -49.41 1.85 -24.62
C ALA A 238 -49.05 0.87 -25.76
N LEU A 239 -47.80 0.88 -26.22
CA LEU A 239 -47.28 -0.06 -27.20
C LEU A 239 -46.97 -1.42 -26.56
N GLY A 240 -46.34 -1.42 -25.38
CA GLY A 240 -46.05 -2.65 -24.64
C GLY A 240 -47.30 -3.42 -24.20
N GLU A 241 -48.35 -2.72 -23.80
CA GLU A 241 -49.67 -3.30 -23.48
C GLU A 241 -50.26 -4.02 -24.70
N LYS A 242 -50.23 -3.39 -25.88
CA LYS A 242 -50.71 -4.02 -27.12
C LYS A 242 -49.86 -5.22 -27.55
N LEU A 243 -48.54 -5.17 -27.34
CA LEU A 243 -47.64 -6.30 -27.59
C LEU A 243 -47.87 -7.45 -26.62
N ARG A 244 -48.07 -7.16 -25.33
CA ARG A 244 -48.46 -8.15 -24.32
C ARG A 244 -49.75 -8.84 -24.73
N ASP A 245 -50.78 -8.06 -25.08
CA ASP A 245 -52.08 -8.60 -25.49
C ASP A 245 -51.99 -9.43 -26.78
N TYR A 246 -51.10 -9.07 -27.70
CA TYR A 246 -50.83 -9.86 -28.91
C TYR A 246 -50.07 -11.15 -28.59
N HIS A 247 -49.06 -11.10 -27.71
CA HIS A 247 -48.32 -12.27 -27.23
C HIS A 247 -49.24 -13.28 -26.53
N LEU A 248 -50.10 -12.81 -25.60
CA LEU A 248 -51.07 -13.65 -24.89
C LEU A 248 -52.14 -14.27 -25.81
N LYS A 249 -52.40 -13.67 -26.99
CA LYS A 249 -53.32 -14.23 -28.00
C LYS A 249 -52.65 -15.17 -28.99
N SER A 250 -51.32 -15.14 -29.09
CA SER A 250 -50.54 -15.93 -30.04
C SER A 250 -49.83 -17.12 -29.40
N THR A 251 -49.94 -17.26 -28.08
CA THR A 251 -49.47 -18.38 -27.25
C THR A 251 -50.66 -19.21 -26.81
#